data_AF-A0A1I7IE54-F1
#
_entry.id   AF-A0A1I7IE54-F1
#
_cell.length_a   1.000
_cell.length_b   1.000
_cell.length_c   1.000
_cell.angle_alpha   90.00
_cell.angle_beta   90.00
_cell.angle_gamma   90.00
#
_symmetry.space_group_name_H-M   'P 1'
#
loop_
_entity.id
_entity.type
_entity.pdbx_description
1 polymer ?
#
loop_
_entity_poly.entity_id
_entity_poly.type
_entity_poly.pdbx_seq_one_letter_code
_entity_poly.pdbx_strand_id
1 'polypeptide(L)'
;MTTTYPAVKATVNGKPYQAIAVNWVTYLIWTVARDTGCNLTKVAYGDVEINGVKPPQVTYNGNTYIQWSSIPTIDPNPTKASDGTWQFRTSAAAASTQDTGSSSSTSPILDLTAPNIKSWVYAKTNIGGWFFDAILNTTHTSTLTITSHPVQIGSSVSDYAFMQPRTLSMSVGMSDAATSFIPGQFSGGSSRSVEAWKVLQQLQALRVPIQVYTRLGLYQNMLIRSLTTQEDYTTATGLRCTVDMQELLVATVQVVKVSSNPAVTDNSAKGSKQPQTVPPSILSLLGQLLSGSK
;
A
#
# COMPACT_ATOMS: atom_id res chain seq x y z
N MET A 1 34.62 12.31 -41.22
CA MET A 1 34.35 10.86 -41.16
C MET A 1 33.40 10.64 -40.02
N THR A 2 32.16 10.20 -40.27
CA THR A 2 31.21 9.90 -39.20
C THR A 2 31.66 8.59 -38.55
N THR A 3 32.12 8.65 -37.30
CA THR A 3 32.52 7.44 -36.58
C THR A 3 31.28 6.60 -36.33
N THR A 4 31.13 5.51 -37.08
CA THR A 4 30.03 4.56 -36.93
C THR A 4 30.50 3.40 -36.06
N TYR A 5 29.78 3.13 -34.98
CA TYR A 5 30.04 1.98 -34.11
C TYR A 5 29.06 0.84 -34.41
N PRO A 6 29.52 -0.42 -34.54
CA PRO A 6 28.64 -1.55 -34.70
C PRO A 6 27.78 -1.76 -33.45
N ALA A 7 26.47 -1.96 -33.65
CA ALA A 7 25.55 -2.29 -32.57
C ALA A 7 25.76 -3.74 -32.11
N VAL A 8 25.67 -3.94 -30.79
CA VAL A 8 25.84 -5.25 -30.13
C VAL A 8 24.59 -5.55 -29.31
N LYS A 9 24.16 -6.82 -29.29
CA LYS A 9 23.07 -7.26 -28.42
C LYS A 9 23.60 -7.49 -27.00
N ALA A 10 23.01 -6.80 -26.02
CA ALA A 10 23.36 -6.96 -24.61
C ALA A 10 22.09 -7.05 -23.76
N THR A 11 22.11 -7.94 -22.76
CA THR A 11 21.08 -8.03 -21.73
C THR A 11 21.71 -7.92 -20.34
N VAL A 12 21.03 -7.25 -19.41
CA VAL A 12 21.42 -7.21 -17.99
C VAL A 12 20.26 -7.79 -17.19
N ASN A 13 20.49 -8.86 -16.43
CA ASN A 13 19.43 -9.61 -15.72
C ASN A 13 18.23 -9.99 -16.62
N GLY A 14 18.49 -10.29 -17.89
CA GLY A 14 17.46 -10.64 -18.88
C GLY A 14 16.77 -9.45 -19.57
N LYS A 15 16.96 -8.20 -19.12
CA LYS A 15 16.43 -7.00 -19.77
C LYS A 15 17.37 -6.53 -20.89
N PRO A 16 16.88 -6.28 -22.12
CA PRO A 16 17.72 -5.84 -23.23
C PRO A 16 18.13 -4.37 -23.10
N TYR A 17 19.37 -4.07 -23.47
CA TYR A 17 19.93 -2.72 -23.51
C TYR A 17 20.66 -2.44 -24.81
N GLN A 18 20.73 -1.17 -25.18
CA GLN A 18 21.53 -0.73 -26.31
C GLN A 18 23.02 -0.83 -25.95
N ALA A 19 23.78 -1.45 -26.85
CA ALA A 19 25.22 -1.57 -26.71
C ALA A 19 25.91 -1.35 -28.06
N ILE A 20 27.14 -0.85 -28.01
CA ILE A 20 28.00 -0.66 -29.17
C ILE A 20 29.35 -1.30 -28.91
N ALA A 21 30.03 -1.73 -29.97
CA ALA A 21 31.41 -2.22 -29.88
C ALA A 21 32.38 -1.11 -30.32
N VAL A 22 33.34 -0.78 -29.46
CA VAL A 22 34.41 0.19 -29.74
C VAL A 22 35.73 -0.50 -29.48
N ASN A 23 36.58 -0.65 -30.51
CA ASN A 23 37.89 -1.31 -30.41
C ASN A 23 37.83 -2.67 -29.67
N TRP A 24 36.89 -3.54 -30.06
CA TRP A 24 36.66 -4.87 -29.45
C TRP A 24 36.14 -4.88 -28.01
N VAL A 25 35.86 -3.71 -27.43
CA VAL A 25 35.25 -3.57 -26.10
C VAL A 25 33.79 -3.17 -26.23
N THR A 26 32.92 -3.80 -25.45
CA THR A 26 31.49 -3.48 -25.42
C THR A 26 31.23 -2.25 -24.56
N TYR A 27 30.46 -1.30 -25.07
CA TYR A 27 29.97 -0.14 -24.32
C TYR A 27 28.45 -0.24 -24.19
N LEU A 28 27.94 -0.06 -22.99
CA LEU A 28 26.52 -0.13 -22.66
C LEU A 28 25.95 1.28 -22.52
N ILE A 29 24.68 1.49 -22.91
CA ILE A 29 24.03 2.79 -22.69
C ILE A 29 24.05 3.17 -21.20
N TRP A 30 24.32 4.44 -20.90
CA TRP A 30 24.49 4.94 -19.52
C TRP A 30 23.33 4.59 -18.59
N THR A 31 22.11 4.43 -19.13
CA THR A 31 20.92 4.05 -18.36
C THR A 31 21.08 2.70 -17.67
N VAL A 32 21.96 1.82 -18.15
CA VAL A 32 22.30 0.57 -17.48
C VAL A 32 22.89 0.82 -16.09
N ALA A 33 23.82 1.77 -15.95
CA ALA A 33 24.42 2.08 -14.65
C ALA A 33 23.35 2.55 -13.66
N ARG A 34 22.43 3.41 -14.11
CA ARG A 34 21.27 3.85 -13.32
C ARG A 34 20.38 2.66 -12.93
N ASP A 35 19.97 1.86 -13.91
CA ASP A 35 19.01 0.78 -13.72
C ASP A 35 19.59 -0.36 -12.85
N THR A 36 20.92 -0.51 -12.80
CA THR A 36 21.62 -1.47 -11.94
C THR A 36 21.97 -0.90 -10.55
N GLY A 37 21.52 0.32 -10.23
CA GLY A 37 21.69 0.92 -8.89
C GLY A 37 23.04 1.58 -8.64
N CYS A 38 23.81 1.93 -9.68
CA CYS A 38 25.00 2.76 -9.50
C CYS A 38 24.64 4.16 -8.97
N ASN A 39 25.46 4.72 -8.09
CA ASN A 39 25.36 6.13 -7.73
C ASN A 39 25.94 7.00 -8.85
N LEU A 40 25.05 7.64 -9.62
CA LEU A 40 25.42 8.57 -10.68
C LEU A 40 25.54 9.99 -10.10
N THR A 41 26.76 10.47 -9.91
CA THR A 41 27.03 11.80 -9.35
C THR A 41 26.80 12.91 -10.37
N LYS A 42 26.90 12.58 -11.67
CA LYS A 42 26.68 13.49 -12.78
C LYS A 42 26.14 12.74 -13.98
N VAL A 43 25.13 13.30 -14.64
CA VAL A 43 24.57 12.75 -15.87
C VAL A 43 24.35 13.89 -16.86
N ALA A 44 25.30 14.07 -17.78
CA ALA A 44 25.17 14.95 -18.93
C ALA A 44 25.69 14.27 -20.19
N TYR A 45 25.37 14.83 -21.36
CA TYR A 45 25.81 14.29 -22.65
C TYR A 45 27.34 14.26 -22.73
N GLY A 46 27.92 13.05 -22.81
CA GLY A 46 29.38 12.85 -22.81
C GLY A 46 30.06 13.06 -21.45
N ASP A 47 29.27 13.20 -20.38
CA ASP A 47 29.76 13.47 -19.03
C ASP A 47 28.92 12.78 -17.97
N VAL A 48 28.92 11.44 -18.01
CA VAL A 48 28.39 10.61 -16.93
C VAL A 48 29.52 10.26 -15.96
N GLU A 49 29.25 10.37 -14.67
CA GLU A 49 30.16 9.97 -13.59
C GLU A 49 29.50 8.92 -12.70
N ILE A 50 30.27 7.90 -12.32
CA ILE A 50 29.84 6.83 -11.41
C ILE A 50 30.68 6.95 -10.14
N ASN A 51 30.04 7.09 -8.99
CA ASN A 51 30.71 7.27 -7.69
C ASN A 51 31.75 8.43 -7.70
N GLY A 52 31.49 9.51 -8.44
CA GLY A 52 32.41 10.66 -8.55
C GLY A 52 33.60 10.46 -9.49
N VAL A 53 33.69 9.33 -10.19
CA VAL A 53 34.75 9.05 -11.18
C VAL A 53 34.14 8.98 -12.56
N LYS A 54 34.78 9.64 -13.54
CA LYS A 54 34.39 9.60 -14.95
C LYS A 54 34.89 8.31 -15.60
N PRO A 55 34.02 7.32 -15.90
CA PRO A 55 34.44 6.08 -16.56
C PRO A 55 34.76 6.34 -18.05
N PRO A 56 35.46 5.40 -18.72
CA PRO A 56 35.57 5.41 -20.17
C PRO A 56 34.19 5.40 -20.81
N GLN A 57 33.90 6.42 -21.62
CA GLN A 57 32.60 6.60 -22.25
C GLN A 57 32.73 7.19 -23.65
N VAL A 58 31.74 6.90 -24.50
CA VAL A 58 31.66 7.33 -25.89
C VAL A 58 30.27 7.88 -26.17
N THR A 59 30.20 9.01 -26.88
CA THR A 59 28.93 9.60 -27.32
C THR A 59 28.62 9.17 -28.75
N TYR A 60 27.43 8.62 -28.98
CA TYR A 60 26.99 8.19 -30.30
C TYR A 60 25.48 8.38 -30.45
N ASN A 61 25.05 8.95 -31.59
CA ASN A 61 23.64 9.14 -31.96
C ASN A 61 22.76 9.74 -30.84
N GLY A 62 23.24 10.81 -30.18
CA GLY A 62 22.52 11.48 -29.09
C GLY A 62 22.57 10.78 -27.72
N ASN A 63 23.21 9.62 -27.60
CA ASN A 63 23.34 8.87 -26.35
C ASN A 63 24.79 8.80 -25.87
N THR A 64 24.96 8.59 -24.56
CA THR A 64 26.26 8.29 -23.93
C THR A 64 26.32 6.81 -23.59
N TYR A 65 27.41 6.14 -23.99
CA TYR A 65 27.68 4.74 -23.72
C TYR A 65 28.90 4.63 -22.82
N ILE A 66 28.84 3.81 -21.79
CA ILE A 66 29.87 3.60 -20.78
C ILE A 66 30.46 2.20 -20.97
N GLN A 67 31.78 2.06 -20.82
CA GLN A 67 32.44 0.77 -20.89
C GLN A 67 31.89 -0.17 -19.81
N TRP A 68 31.47 -1.38 -20.20
CA TRP A 68 30.77 -2.31 -19.30
C TRP A 68 31.56 -2.64 -18.02
N SER A 69 32.88 -2.80 -18.14
CA SER A 69 33.77 -3.19 -17.03
C SER A 69 33.98 -2.09 -15.99
N SER A 70 33.61 -0.85 -16.31
CA SER A 70 33.69 0.29 -15.40
C SER A 70 32.39 0.51 -14.62
N ILE A 71 31.40 -0.36 -14.79
CA ILE A 71 30.12 -0.33 -14.06
C ILE A 71 30.24 -1.28 -12.86
N PRO A 72 30.42 -0.79 -11.62
CA PRO A 72 30.75 -1.62 -10.47
C PRO A 72 29.63 -2.61 -10.07
N THR A 73 28.39 -2.29 -10.43
CA THR A 73 27.21 -3.09 -10.10
C THR A 73 27.01 -4.29 -11.02
N ILE A 74 27.79 -4.40 -12.11
CA ILE A 74 27.69 -5.49 -13.07
C ILE A 74 28.77 -6.54 -12.78
N ASP A 75 28.43 -7.81 -12.98
CA ASP A 75 29.33 -8.95 -12.87
C ASP A 75 30.55 -8.75 -13.78
N PRO A 76 31.78 -8.86 -13.25
CA PRO A 76 33.00 -8.73 -14.05
C PRO A 76 33.18 -9.87 -15.08
N ASN A 77 32.37 -10.94 -15.04
CA ASN A 77 32.49 -12.09 -15.93
C ASN A 77 31.21 -12.33 -16.76
N PRO A 78 30.91 -11.48 -17.76
CA PRO A 78 29.74 -11.66 -18.60
C PRO A 78 29.88 -12.91 -19.48
N THR A 79 28.77 -13.61 -19.72
CA THR A 79 28.72 -14.74 -20.63
C THR A 79 28.15 -14.32 -21.98
N LYS A 80 28.55 -15.00 -23.07
CA LYS A 80 27.99 -14.76 -24.40
C LYS A 80 27.09 -15.94 -24.79
N ALA A 81 25.84 -15.66 -25.13
CA ALA A 81 24.90 -16.67 -25.58
C ALA A 81 25.23 -17.15 -27.01
N SER A 82 24.68 -18.30 -27.39
CA SER A 82 24.88 -18.91 -28.71
C SER A 82 24.37 -18.07 -29.89
N ASP A 83 23.44 -17.15 -29.63
CA ASP A 83 22.90 -16.17 -30.58
C ASP A 83 23.79 -14.92 -30.73
N GLY A 84 24.92 -14.87 -30.02
CA GLY A 84 25.86 -13.75 -30.00
C GLY A 84 25.53 -12.64 -29.01
N THR A 85 24.47 -12.77 -28.21
CA THR A 85 24.05 -11.77 -27.20
C THR A 85 24.93 -11.84 -25.96
N TRP A 86 25.47 -10.70 -25.53
CA TRP A 86 26.15 -10.60 -24.24
C TRP A 86 25.16 -10.59 -23.09
N GLN A 87 25.38 -11.46 -22.10
CA GLN A 87 24.58 -11.58 -20.90
C GLN A 87 25.38 -11.09 -19.69
N PHE A 88 24.98 -9.93 -19.20
CA PHE A 88 25.48 -9.34 -17.97
C PHE A 88 24.53 -9.69 -16.83
N ARG A 89 25.08 -9.91 -15.64
CA ARG A 89 24.32 -10.06 -14.41
C ARG A 89 24.69 -8.92 -13.48
N THR A 90 23.80 -8.52 -12.58
CA THR A 90 24.22 -7.66 -11.48
C THR A 90 25.10 -8.47 -10.53
N SER A 91 26.21 -7.88 -10.09
CA SER A 91 27.02 -8.46 -9.01
C SER A 91 26.12 -8.69 -7.79
N ALA A 92 26.41 -9.74 -7.00
CA ALA A 92 25.55 -10.17 -5.90
C ALA A 92 25.25 -9.08 -4.85
N ALA A 93 26.03 -7.98 -4.83
CA ALA A 93 25.79 -6.81 -4.00
C ALA A 93 24.76 -5.80 -4.55
N ALA A 94 24.38 -5.89 -5.83
CA ALA A 94 23.47 -4.93 -6.51
C ALA A 94 22.07 -5.52 -6.82
N ALA A 95 21.77 -6.74 -6.37
CA ALA A 95 20.44 -7.35 -6.50
C ALA A 95 19.37 -6.75 -5.56
N SER A 96 19.70 -5.72 -4.79
CA SER A 96 18.75 -4.88 -4.07
C SER A 96 18.94 -3.43 -4.51
N THR A 97 18.23 -3.00 -5.56
CA THR A 97 17.62 -1.66 -5.74
C THR A 97 17.17 -1.53 -7.20
N GLN A 98 15.97 -2.04 -7.49
CA GLN A 98 15.11 -1.45 -8.52
C GLN A 98 13.74 -1.26 -7.88
N ASP A 99 13.58 -0.14 -7.20
CA ASP A 99 12.31 0.58 -7.20
C ASP A 99 12.63 2.02 -7.61
N THR A 100 12.21 2.39 -8.82
CA THR A 100 12.46 3.71 -9.39
C THR A 100 11.24 4.58 -9.13
N GLY A 101 11.25 5.23 -7.97
CA GLY A 101 10.76 6.59 -7.77
C GLY A 101 9.26 6.83 -7.86
N SER A 102 8.68 7.17 -6.70
CA SER A 102 8.03 8.47 -6.56
C SER A 102 8.16 8.98 -5.13
N SER A 103 8.83 10.13 -4.99
CA SER A 103 8.53 11.21 -4.05
C SER A 103 7.89 10.83 -2.72
N SER A 104 8.62 11.05 -1.62
CA SER A 104 8.11 11.68 -0.40
C SER A 104 6.58 11.63 -0.21
N SER A 105 6.06 10.43 0.06
CA SER A 105 4.80 10.26 0.73
C SER A 105 5.07 9.32 1.89
N THR A 106 5.22 9.94 3.06
CA THR A 106 5.35 9.34 4.39
C THR A 106 4.08 8.55 4.72
N SER A 107 3.79 7.51 3.94
CA SER A 107 2.69 6.60 4.18
C SER A 107 3.29 5.42 4.94
N PRO A 108 2.98 5.22 6.24
CA PRO A 108 3.41 4.05 7.00
C PRO A 108 2.76 2.75 6.48
N ILE A 109 1.78 2.84 5.58
CA ILE A 109 1.17 1.68 4.93
C ILE A 109 2.12 1.20 3.83
N LEU A 110 2.61 -0.04 3.98
CA LEU A 110 3.47 -0.69 3.00
C LEU A 110 2.65 -1.40 1.93
N ASP A 111 3.13 -1.40 0.69
CA ASP A 111 2.62 -2.28 -0.36
C ASP A 111 3.06 -3.73 -0.09
N LEU A 112 2.12 -4.55 0.33
CA LEU A 112 2.35 -5.96 0.64
C LEU A 112 2.65 -6.82 -0.60
N THR A 113 2.36 -6.29 -1.80
CA THR A 113 2.60 -6.97 -3.07
C THR A 113 3.98 -6.68 -3.65
N ALA A 114 4.70 -5.70 -3.10
CA ALA A 114 6.04 -5.34 -3.52
C ALA A 114 6.99 -6.55 -3.41
N PRO A 115 7.87 -6.77 -4.41
CA PRO A 115 8.63 -8.02 -4.53
C PRO A 115 9.59 -8.30 -3.36
N ASN A 116 10.10 -7.26 -2.70
CA ASN A 116 10.95 -7.35 -1.51
C ASN A 116 10.17 -7.72 -0.24
N ILE A 117 8.87 -7.43 -0.17
CA ILE A 117 8.00 -7.64 0.98
C ILE A 117 7.17 -8.93 0.82
N LYS A 118 6.68 -9.19 -0.40
CA LYS A 118 5.76 -10.28 -0.74
C LYS A 118 6.25 -11.68 -0.32
N SER A 119 7.56 -11.95 -0.44
CA SER A 119 8.14 -13.23 -0.04
C SER A 119 8.11 -13.44 1.48
N TRP A 120 8.15 -12.36 2.26
CA TRP A 120 8.23 -12.42 3.72
C TRP A 120 6.87 -12.30 4.42
N VAL A 121 5.88 -11.63 3.81
CA VAL A 121 4.56 -11.36 4.43
C VAL A 121 3.82 -12.65 4.83
N TYR A 122 4.00 -13.75 4.10
CA TYR A 122 3.40 -15.05 4.45
C TYR A 122 4.39 -16.01 5.12
N ALA A 123 5.65 -15.61 5.28
CA ALA A 123 6.69 -16.46 5.84
C ALA A 123 7.04 -16.08 7.28
N LYS A 124 6.87 -14.81 7.65
CA LYS A 124 7.18 -14.29 8.99
C LYS A 124 6.03 -13.43 9.50
N THR A 125 5.76 -13.56 10.79
CA THR A 125 4.80 -12.70 11.49
C THR A 125 5.14 -11.23 11.26
N ASN A 126 4.15 -10.46 10.83
CA ASN A 126 4.31 -9.05 10.49
C ASN A 126 3.02 -8.28 10.75
N ILE A 127 3.18 -6.97 10.97
CA ILE A 127 2.07 -6.04 11.20
C ILE A 127 2.04 -5.07 10.02
N GLY A 128 1.09 -5.20 9.10
CA GLY A 128 0.96 -4.31 7.95
C GLY A 128 2.19 -4.29 7.04
N GLY A 129 2.91 -5.42 6.92
CA GLY A 129 4.18 -5.49 6.16
C GLY A 129 5.43 -5.14 6.97
N TRP A 130 5.26 -4.69 8.22
CA TRP A 130 6.37 -4.36 9.11
C TRP A 130 6.89 -5.58 9.88
N PHE A 131 8.18 -5.86 9.73
CA PHE A 131 8.85 -7.03 10.33
C PHE A 131 9.67 -6.63 11.56
N PHE A 132 9.25 -7.11 12.72
CA PHE A 132 9.97 -6.89 13.99
C PHE A 132 11.03 -7.97 14.20
N ASP A 133 12.08 -7.65 14.95
CA ASP A 133 13.17 -8.60 15.22
C ASP A 133 12.70 -9.79 16.07
N ALA A 134 11.86 -9.52 17.06
CA ALA A 134 11.36 -10.52 17.98
C ALA A 134 9.86 -10.34 18.22
N ILE A 135 9.15 -11.46 18.33
CA ILE A 135 7.80 -11.52 18.88
C ILE A 135 7.88 -12.37 20.13
N LEU A 136 7.71 -11.73 21.28
CA LEU A 136 7.90 -12.34 22.59
C LEU A 136 6.65 -13.12 23.02
N ASN A 137 5.46 -12.57 22.74
CA ASN A 137 4.19 -13.22 23.02
C ASN A 137 3.15 -12.76 21.99
N THR A 138 2.23 -13.65 21.65
CA THR A 138 1.04 -13.35 20.85
C THR A 138 -0.17 -14.04 21.46
N THR A 139 -1.16 -13.25 21.88
CA THR A 139 -2.43 -13.73 22.43
C THR A 139 -3.54 -13.48 21.41
N HIS A 140 -4.22 -14.56 21.01
CA HIS A 140 -5.35 -14.54 20.09
C HIS A 140 -6.64 -14.76 20.86
N THR A 141 -7.64 -13.89 20.69
CA THR A 141 -8.96 -14.07 21.31
C THR A 141 -10.06 -13.98 20.26
N SER A 142 -10.91 -15.00 20.23
CA SER A 142 -12.06 -15.10 19.33
C SER A 142 -13.24 -15.62 20.13
N THR A 143 -14.30 -14.81 20.23
CA THR A 143 -15.47 -15.10 21.06
C THR A 143 -16.72 -15.15 20.19
N LEU A 144 -17.51 -16.21 20.34
CA LEU A 144 -18.85 -16.33 19.76
C LEU A 144 -19.88 -16.06 20.86
N THR A 145 -20.70 -15.03 20.68
CA THR A 145 -21.82 -14.76 21.59
C THR A 145 -23.05 -15.49 21.08
N ILE A 146 -23.57 -16.42 21.89
CA ILE A 146 -24.81 -17.15 21.62
C ILE A 146 -25.85 -16.66 22.61
N THR A 147 -26.97 -16.15 22.12
CA THR A 147 -28.10 -15.73 22.97
C THR A 147 -28.81 -16.96 23.50
N SER A 148 -29.15 -16.97 24.78
CA SER A 148 -29.88 -18.06 25.41
C SER A 148 -31.08 -17.52 26.16
N HIS A 149 -32.25 -18.12 25.92
CA HIS A 149 -33.50 -17.81 26.61
C HIS A 149 -33.84 -18.98 27.53
N PRO A 150 -33.88 -18.76 28.86
CA PRO A 150 -34.26 -19.81 29.80
C PRO A 150 -35.73 -20.17 29.62
N VAL A 151 -36.05 -21.45 29.78
CA VAL A 151 -37.42 -21.98 29.70
C VAL A 151 -37.82 -22.56 31.05
N GLN A 152 -39.14 -22.56 31.31
CA GLN A 152 -39.70 -22.95 32.61
C GLN A 152 -39.40 -24.41 32.98
N ILE A 153 -39.28 -25.30 31.98
CA ILE A 153 -38.89 -26.71 32.14
C ILE A 153 -38.05 -27.12 30.93
N GLY A 154 -36.89 -27.73 31.15
CA GLY A 154 -35.98 -28.20 30.09
C GLY A 154 -34.72 -27.34 29.92
N SER A 155 -34.01 -27.53 28.80
CA SER A 155 -32.78 -26.79 28.49
C SER A 155 -33.09 -25.44 27.83
N SER A 156 -32.29 -24.43 28.15
CA SER A 156 -32.43 -23.10 27.55
C SER A 156 -32.31 -23.12 26.03
N VAL A 157 -33.17 -22.38 25.35
CA VAL A 157 -33.23 -22.34 23.88
C VAL A 157 -32.37 -21.17 23.36
N SER A 158 -31.57 -21.43 22.34
CA SER A 158 -30.76 -20.40 21.66
C SER A 158 -31.31 -20.16 20.25
N ASP A 159 -31.46 -18.89 19.87
CA ASP A 159 -32.00 -18.49 18.55
C ASP A 159 -30.96 -17.71 17.72
N TYR A 160 -30.16 -16.86 18.38
CA TYR A 160 -29.18 -16.03 17.70
C TYR A 160 -27.74 -16.32 18.17
N ALA A 161 -26.80 -16.29 17.22
CA ALA A 161 -25.38 -16.35 17.51
C ALA A 161 -24.62 -15.42 16.56
N PHE A 162 -23.68 -14.64 17.10
CA PHE A 162 -22.84 -13.75 16.31
C PHE A 162 -21.41 -13.71 16.85
N MET A 163 -20.46 -13.57 15.94
CA MET A 163 -19.05 -13.47 16.27
C MET A 163 -18.73 -12.07 16.78
N GLN A 164 -18.04 -11.99 17.92
CA GLN A 164 -17.44 -10.73 18.36
C GLN A 164 -16.19 -10.43 17.51
N PRO A 165 -15.83 -9.14 17.34
CA PRO A 165 -14.60 -8.78 16.64
C PRO A 165 -13.39 -9.43 17.31
N ARG A 166 -12.55 -10.14 16.53
CA ARG A 166 -11.37 -10.80 17.07
C ARG A 166 -10.39 -9.78 17.62
N THR A 167 -9.75 -10.10 18.74
CA THR A 167 -8.70 -9.26 19.32
C THR A 167 -7.38 -9.99 19.31
N LEU A 168 -6.31 -9.24 19.05
CA LEU A 168 -4.94 -9.74 18.96
C LEU A 168 -4.05 -8.85 19.81
N SER A 169 -3.39 -9.43 20.81
CA SER A 169 -2.38 -8.72 21.61
C SER A 169 -1.01 -9.31 21.33
N MET A 170 -0.07 -8.49 20.89
CA MET A 170 1.26 -8.92 20.49
C MET A 170 2.32 -8.13 21.25
N SER A 171 3.24 -8.83 21.92
CA SER A 171 4.45 -8.22 22.48
C SER A 171 5.58 -8.35 21.47
N VAL A 172 5.97 -7.22 20.88
CA VAL A 172 7.04 -7.11 19.88
C VAL A 172 8.30 -6.51 20.50
N GLY A 173 9.45 -6.98 20.01
CA GLY A 173 10.78 -6.53 20.36
C GLY A 173 11.54 -6.03 19.13
N MET A 174 12.24 -4.90 19.28
CA MET A 174 13.18 -4.38 18.28
C MET A 174 14.54 -4.13 18.96
N SER A 175 15.63 -4.46 18.27
CA SER A 175 16.99 -4.17 18.75
C SER A 175 17.73 -3.30 17.75
N ASP A 176 18.48 -2.33 18.26
CA ASP A 176 19.29 -1.45 17.41
C ASP A 176 20.50 -2.16 16.81
N ALA A 177 20.95 -3.26 17.41
CA ALA A 177 22.08 -4.06 16.94
C ALA A 177 21.68 -5.08 15.86
N ALA A 178 20.38 -5.36 15.71
CA ALA A 178 19.90 -6.35 14.75
C ALA A 178 19.80 -5.76 13.34
N THR A 179 20.02 -6.60 12.34
CA THR A 179 19.84 -6.23 10.92
C THR A 179 18.38 -6.46 10.50
N SER A 180 17.78 -5.48 9.83
CA SER A 180 16.42 -5.59 9.29
C SER A 180 16.30 -6.74 8.28
N PHE A 181 15.19 -7.48 8.34
CA PHE A 181 14.88 -8.54 7.36
C PHE A 181 14.73 -8.00 5.94
N ILE A 182 14.16 -6.81 5.81
CA ILE A 182 14.03 -6.08 4.55
C ILE A 182 14.98 -4.89 4.59
N PRO A 183 15.89 -4.76 3.60
CA PRO A 183 16.79 -3.61 3.52
C PRO A 183 16.03 -2.29 3.52
N GLY A 184 16.46 -1.34 4.34
CA GLY A 184 15.84 -0.01 4.45
C GLY A 184 14.62 0.07 5.38
N GLN A 185 14.12 -1.07 5.88
CA GLN A 185 13.01 -1.05 6.83
C GLN A 185 13.45 -0.50 8.20
N PHE A 186 12.69 0.46 8.74
CA PHE A 186 13.02 1.22 9.96
C PHE A 186 14.34 2.02 9.87
N SER A 187 14.71 2.44 8.65
CA SER A 187 15.88 3.28 8.41
C SER A 187 15.52 4.77 8.32
N GLY A 188 16.50 5.65 8.55
CA GLY A 188 16.34 7.11 8.39
C GLY A 188 16.18 7.93 9.68
N GLY A 189 16.20 7.28 10.85
CA GLY A 189 16.11 7.93 12.15
C GLY A 189 17.37 7.86 13.00
N SER A 190 17.25 8.30 14.25
CA SER A 190 18.32 8.24 15.26
C SER A 190 18.68 6.81 15.67
N SER A 191 17.67 5.94 15.72
CA SER A 191 17.81 4.54 16.11
C SER A 191 16.64 3.74 15.52
N ARG A 192 16.89 2.45 15.26
CA ARG A 192 15.93 1.55 14.62
C ARG A 192 14.71 1.29 15.52
N SER A 193 14.95 1.08 16.81
CA SER A 193 13.90 0.90 17.81
C SER A 193 12.98 2.13 17.92
N VAL A 194 13.56 3.33 17.85
CA VAL A 194 12.81 4.59 17.83
C VAL A 194 11.94 4.73 16.57
N GLU A 195 12.47 4.40 15.40
CA GLU A 195 11.69 4.42 14.16
C GLU A 195 10.58 3.37 14.15
N ALA A 196 10.82 2.18 14.71
CA ALA A 196 9.79 1.16 14.86
C ALA A 196 8.60 1.64 15.70
N TRP A 197 8.88 2.35 16.78
CA TRP A 197 7.85 2.97 17.61
C TRP A 197 7.05 4.03 16.83
N LYS A 198 7.74 4.93 16.13
CA LYS A 198 7.08 5.97 15.30
C LYS A 198 6.19 5.36 14.22
N VAL A 199 6.65 4.32 13.55
CA VAL A 199 5.86 3.60 12.53
C VAL A 199 4.57 3.04 13.15
N LEU A 200 4.64 2.40 14.32
CA LEU A 200 3.46 1.90 15.00
C LEU A 200 2.49 3.03 15.37
N GLN A 201 3.00 4.16 15.88
CA GLN A 201 2.18 5.34 16.18
C GLN A 201 1.52 5.91 14.92
N GLN A 202 2.25 5.97 13.80
CA GLN A 202 1.71 6.45 12.52
C GLN A 202 0.63 5.51 11.99
N LEU A 203 0.83 4.19 12.03
CA LEU A 203 -0.19 3.20 11.67
C LEU A 203 -1.46 3.36 12.51
N GLN A 204 -1.31 3.60 13.81
CA GLN A 204 -2.43 3.89 14.70
C GLN A 204 -3.13 5.21 14.31
N ALA A 205 -2.37 6.26 14.03
CA ALA A 205 -2.89 7.58 13.66
C ALA A 205 -3.66 7.59 12.33
N LEU A 206 -3.28 6.72 11.39
CA LEU A 206 -3.98 6.60 10.11
C LEU A 206 -5.40 6.03 10.25
N ARG A 207 -5.67 5.23 11.29
CA ARG A 207 -6.98 4.56 11.51
C ARG A 207 -7.46 3.73 10.31
N VAL A 208 -6.52 3.24 9.50
CA VAL A 208 -6.79 2.38 8.35
C VAL A 208 -6.63 0.93 8.77
N PRO A 209 -7.57 0.02 8.41
CA PRO A 209 -7.43 -1.41 8.70
C PRO A 209 -6.19 -1.97 8.00
N ILE A 210 -5.37 -2.69 8.76
CA ILE A 210 -4.13 -3.32 8.30
C ILE A 210 -4.22 -4.83 8.36
N GLN A 211 -3.45 -5.47 7.48
CA GLN A 211 -3.26 -6.90 7.48
C GLN A 211 -2.17 -7.29 8.49
N VAL A 212 -2.49 -8.21 9.39
CA VAL A 212 -1.56 -8.78 10.36
C VAL A 212 -1.46 -10.27 10.10
N TYR A 213 -0.26 -10.74 9.85
CA TYR A 213 0.01 -12.17 9.74
C TYR A 213 0.69 -12.65 11.00
N THR A 214 0.24 -13.78 11.53
CA THR A 214 0.91 -14.50 12.61
C THR A 214 1.10 -15.95 12.22
N ARG A 215 1.85 -16.70 13.04
CA ARG A 215 2.01 -18.15 12.87
C ARG A 215 0.68 -18.91 12.81
N LEU A 216 -0.36 -18.42 13.50
CA LEU A 216 -1.65 -19.11 13.61
C LEU A 216 -2.67 -18.65 12.55
N GLY A 217 -2.44 -17.55 11.86
CA GLY A 217 -3.36 -17.12 10.81
C GLY A 217 -3.13 -15.70 10.32
N LEU A 218 -3.87 -15.38 9.25
CA LEU A 218 -3.89 -14.06 8.62
C LEU A 218 -5.16 -13.30 9.04
N TYR A 219 -4.98 -12.06 9.49
CA TYR A 219 -6.04 -11.15 9.90
C TYR A 219 -6.02 -9.93 8.98
N GLN A 220 -7.05 -9.71 8.16
CA GLN A 220 -6.99 -8.69 7.11
C GLN A 220 -7.45 -7.30 7.57
N ASN A 221 -8.42 -7.24 8.48
CA ASN A 221 -9.09 -5.99 8.86
C ASN A 221 -8.79 -5.62 10.31
N MET A 222 -7.51 -5.54 10.69
CA MET A 222 -7.13 -5.22 12.07
C MET A 222 -6.84 -3.72 12.23
N LEU A 223 -7.30 -3.12 13.32
CA LEU A 223 -6.93 -1.78 13.73
C LEU A 223 -6.10 -1.84 15.01
N ILE A 224 -5.07 -0.98 15.10
CA ILE A 224 -4.29 -0.82 16.33
C ILE A 224 -5.12 0.01 17.32
N ARG A 225 -5.47 -0.60 18.45
CA ARG A 225 -6.26 0.03 19.52
C ARG A 225 -5.36 0.72 20.54
N SER A 226 -4.36 0.01 21.04
CA SER A 226 -3.42 0.52 22.04
C SER A 226 -1.99 0.07 21.75
N LEU A 227 -1.07 0.96 22.08
CA LEU A 227 0.36 0.74 22.03
C LEU A 227 0.90 1.05 23.43
N THR A 228 1.52 0.06 24.06
CA THR A 228 2.08 0.20 25.41
C THR A 228 3.54 -0.19 25.37
N THR A 229 4.43 0.71 25.79
CA THR A 229 5.86 0.46 25.92
C THR A 229 6.30 0.64 27.35
N GLN A 230 7.40 -0.03 27.71
CA GLN A 230 8.11 0.21 28.95
C GLN A 230 9.59 0.42 28.62
N GLU A 231 10.11 1.56 29.02
CA GLU A 231 11.53 1.88 28.93
C GLU A 231 12.15 1.73 30.32
N ASP A 232 13.23 0.97 30.39
CA ASP A 232 14.05 0.79 31.57
C ASP A 232 15.52 0.97 31.17
N TYR A 233 16.40 1.21 32.15
CA TYR A 233 17.83 1.36 31.88
C TYR A 233 18.43 0.13 31.19
N THR A 234 17.82 -1.05 31.39
CA THR A 234 18.20 -2.31 30.75
C THR A 234 17.76 -2.43 29.29
N THR A 235 16.76 -1.66 28.85
CA THR A 235 16.18 -1.73 27.49
C THR A 235 16.41 -0.47 26.66
N ALA A 236 17.28 0.45 27.09
CA ALA A 236 17.50 1.74 26.45
C ALA A 236 17.94 1.70 24.96
N THR A 237 18.43 0.55 24.47
CA THR A 237 18.86 0.35 23.06
C THR A 237 17.94 -0.60 22.27
N GLY A 238 16.73 -0.82 22.78
CA GLY A 238 15.73 -1.66 22.15
C GLY A 238 14.30 -1.21 22.47
N LEU A 239 13.36 -1.57 21.59
CA LEU A 239 11.95 -1.33 21.83
C LEU A 239 11.31 -2.61 22.35
N ARG A 240 10.59 -2.53 23.46
CA ARG A 240 9.61 -3.55 23.85
C ARG A 240 8.24 -2.91 23.90
N CYS A 241 7.37 -3.33 22.98
CA CYS A 241 6.03 -2.77 22.82
C CYS A 241 4.99 -3.89 22.85
N THR A 242 3.92 -3.69 23.61
CA THR A 242 2.69 -4.46 23.50
C THR A 242 1.72 -3.71 22.61
N VAL A 243 1.35 -4.34 21.50
CA VAL A 243 0.45 -3.83 20.47
C VAL A 243 -0.86 -4.60 20.57
N ASP A 244 -1.92 -3.91 20.98
CA ASP A 244 -3.26 -4.48 20.99
C ASP A 244 -4.03 -4.03 19.76
N MET A 245 -4.57 -5.01 19.06
CA MET A 245 -5.30 -4.84 17.82
C MET A 245 -6.69 -5.46 17.93
N GLN A 246 -7.63 -4.89 17.22
CA GLN A 246 -9.00 -5.36 17.15
C GLN A 246 -9.49 -5.39 15.71
N GLU A 247 -10.21 -6.45 15.35
CA GLU A 247 -10.81 -6.59 14.04
C GLU A 247 -11.91 -5.55 13.83
N LEU A 248 -11.94 -4.96 12.64
CA LEU A 248 -13.02 -4.09 12.17
C LEU A 248 -13.97 -4.91 11.32
N LEU A 249 -15.20 -5.11 11.81
CA LEU A 249 -16.27 -5.76 11.05
C LEU A 249 -16.85 -4.76 10.04
N VAL A 250 -16.58 -4.97 8.77
CA VAL A 250 -17.10 -4.13 7.69
C VAL A 250 -18.48 -4.63 7.28
N ALA A 251 -19.51 -3.80 7.48
CA ALA A 251 -20.86 -4.09 7.01
C ALA A 251 -21.03 -3.62 5.56
N THR A 252 -21.31 -4.55 4.65
CA THR A 252 -21.65 -4.21 3.26
C THR A 252 -23.11 -3.79 3.19
N VAL A 253 -23.38 -2.52 2.87
CA VAL A 253 -24.75 -2.07 2.59
C VAL A 253 -25.14 -2.45 1.16
N GLN A 254 -26.15 -3.31 1.04
CA GLN A 254 -26.79 -3.60 -0.24
C GLN A 254 -27.70 -2.44 -0.59
N VAL A 255 -27.31 -1.60 -1.56
CA VAL A 255 -28.19 -0.53 -2.06
C VAL A 255 -29.24 -1.17 -2.94
N VAL A 256 -30.41 -1.44 -2.38
CA VAL A 256 -31.57 -1.86 -3.17
C VAL A 256 -32.00 -0.66 -4.01
N LYS A 257 -31.78 -0.76 -5.32
CA LYS A 257 -32.25 0.24 -6.27
C LYS A 257 -33.77 0.12 -6.33
N VAL A 258 -34.47 0.96 -5.56
CA VAL A 258 -35.93 1.09 -5.68
C VAL A 258 -36.17 1.64 -7.08
N SER A 259 -36.67 0.80 -8.00
CA SER A 259 -37.20 1.30 -9.26
C SER A 259 -38.27 2.32 -8.89
N SER A 260 -38.15 3.54 -9.40
CA SER A 260 -39.25 4.50 -9.36
C SER A 260 -40.44 3.81 -10.00
N ASN A 261 -41.41 3.36 -9.21
CA ASN A 261 -42.73 3.06 -9.74
C ASN A 261 -43.24 4.40 -10.27
N PRO A 262 -43.38 4.62 -11.59
CA PRO A 262 -44.23 5.70 -12.02
C PRO A 262 -45.58 5.36 -11.42
N ALA A 263 -46.14 6.25 -10.61
CA ALA A 263 -47.57 6.21 -10.37
C ALA A 263 -48.20 6.19 -11.77
N VAL A 264 -48.76 5.05 -12.17
CA VAL A 264 -49.57 4.95 -13.37
C VAL A 264 -50.80 5.79 -13.05
N THR A 265 -50.67 7.09 -13.29
CA THR A 265 -51.82 7.96 -13.45
C THR A 265 -52.32 7.60 -14.83
N ASP A 266 -53.25 6.65 -14.87
CA ASP A 266 -53.97 6.31 -16.08
C ASP A 266 -54.43 7.61 -16.73
N ASN A 267 -53.93 7.88 -17.94
CA ASN A 267 -54.50 8.87 -18.84
C ASN A 267 -55.88 8.35 -19.28
N SER A 268 -56.85 8.39 -18.37
CA SER A 268 -58.26 8.36 -18.71
C SER A 268 -58.72 9.79 -18.86
N ALA A 269 -59.02 10.19 -20.10
CA ALA A 269 -59.63 11.48 -20.41
C ALA A 269 -60.91 11.68 -19.56
N LYS A 270 -60.81 12.46 -18.49
CA LYS A 270 -61.95 12.94 -17.72
C LYS A 270 -62.01 14.45 -17.87
N GLY A 271 -63.09 14.91 -18.50
CA GLY A 271 -63.33 16.31 -18.84
C GLY A 271 -63.19 17.26 -17.66
N SER A 272 -62.83 18.50 -17.99
CA SER A 272 -62.67 19.62 -17.08
C SER A 272 -63.87 19.78 -16.16
N LYS A 273 -63.70 19.47 -14.86
CA LYS A 273 -64.65 19.92 -13.85
C LYS A 273 -64.31 21.38 -13.49
N GLN A 274 -65.12 22.32 -13.97
CA GLN A 274 -65.13 23.68 -13.45
C GLN A 274 -65.53 23.68 -11.97
N PRO A 275 -64.95 24.57 -11.15
CA PRO A 275 -65.37 24.72 -9.76
C PRO A 275 -66.83 25.18 -9.70
N GLN A 276 -67.67 24.44 -8.99
CA GLN A 276 -69.06 24.84 -8.69
C GLN A 276 -69.02 26.07 -7.78
N THR A 277 -69.61 27.19 -8.25
CA THR A 277 -69.80 28.40 -7.46
C THR A 277 -70.77 28.13 -6.31
N VAL A 278 -70.28 28.27 -5.08
CA VAL A 278 -71.07 28.16 -3.85
C VAL A 278 -72.06 29.33 -3.78
N PRO A 279 -73.37 29.12 -3.60
CA PRO A 279 -74.32 30.23 -3.47
C PRO A 279 -74.05 31.00 -2.15
N PRO A 280 -74.18 32.35 -2.15
CA PRO A 280 -73.90 33.15 -0.97
C PRO A 280 -74.92 32.89 0.15
N SER A 281 -74.42 32.87 1.39
CA SER A 281 -75.18 32.64 2.62
C SER A 281 -76.27 33.71 2.84
N ILE A 282 -77.44 33.31 3.31
CA ILE A 282 -78.61 34.17 3.58
C ILE A 282 -78.29 35.37 4.50
N LEU A 283 -77.27 35.24 5.36
CA LEU A 283 -76.79 36.31 6.23
C LEU A 283 -76.15 37.49 5.48
N SER A 284 -75.49 37.25 4.33
CA SER A 284 -74.94 38.34 3.50
C SER A 284 -76.03 39.10 2.75
N LEU A 285 -77.11 38.40 2.38
CA LEU A 285 -78.27 39.01 1.71
C LEU A 285 -79.09 39.88 2.68
N LEU A 286 -79.23 39.46 3.95
CA LEU A 286 -79.94 40.24 4.96
C LEU A 286 -79.15 41.47 5.42
N GLY A 287 -77.82 41.38 5.48
CA GLY A 287 -76.95 42.52 5.78
C GLY A 287 -77.00 43.63 4.72
N GLN A 288 -77.20 43.26 3.44
CA GLN A 288 -77.38 44.22 2.34
C GLN A 288 -78.78 44.84 2.28
N LEU A 289 -79.79 44.19 2.86
CA LEU A 289 -81.15 44.73 2.91
C LEU A 289 -81.36 45.69 4.09
N LEU A 290 -80.59 45.56 5.18
CA LEU A 290 -80.65 46.44 6.34
C LEU A 290 -79.78 47.70 6.21
N SER A 291 -78.78 47.71 5.33
CA SER A 291 -77.91 48.87 5.07
C SER A 291 -78.46 49.83 4.00
N GLY A 292 -79.66 49.57 3.48
CA GLY A 292 -80.33 50.40 2.49
C GLY A 292 -81.59 51.09 3.02
N SER A 293 -81.46 52.02 3.98
CA SER A 293 -82.45 53.08 4.14
C SER A 293 -81.87 54.33 4.82
N LYS A 294 -81.93 55.43 4.06
CA LYS A 294 -81.49 56.82 4.30
C LYS A 294 -80.02 57.14 4.03
#